data_AF-A0A374WF71-F1
#
_entry.id   AF-A0A374WF71-F1
#
_cell.length_a   1.000
_cell.length_b   1.000
_cell.length_c   1.000
_cell.angle_alpha   90.00
_cell.angle_beta   90.00
_cell.angle_gamma   90.00
#
_symmetry.space_group_name_H-M   'P 1'
#
loop_
_entity.id
_entity.type
_entity.pdbx_description
1 polymer ?
#
loop_
_entity_poly.entity_id
_entity_poly.type
_entity_poly.pdbx_seq_one_letter_code
_entity_poly.pdbx_strand_id
1 'polypeptide(L)' 'MEYKKRISIRLDERSVMLLNELSKITHTSTSIIIRGMVNRSLEELIDESGNWKIQNERTEKGKG' A
#
# COMPACT_ATOMS: atom_id res chain seq x y z
N MET A 1 -9.39 -10.94 19.04
CA MET A 1 -8.23 -11.37 18.21
C MET A 1 -8.47 -10.83 16.82
N GLU A 2 -7.69 -9.85 16.37
CA GLU A 2 -7.91 -9.21 15.08
C GLU A 2 -7.68 -10.23 13.95
N TYR A 3 -8.69 -10.43 13.10
CA TYR A 3 -8.66 -11.50 12.10
C TYR A 3 -7.73 -11.09 10.95
N LYS A 4 -6.50 -11.63 10.94
CA LYS A 4 -5.54 -11.35 9.85
C LYS A 4 -5.97 -12.09 8.59
N LYS A 5 -6.49 -11.35 7.61
CA LYS A 5 -6.83 -11.89 6.28
C LYS A 5 -5.56 -12.07 5.45
N ARG A 6 -5.34 -13.27 4.89
CA ARG A 6 -4.24 -13.52 3.95
C ARG A 6 -4.65 -13.07 2.56
N ILE A 7 -3.82 -12.23 1.94
CA ILE A 7 -3.93 -11.82 0.54
C ILE A 7 -2.71 -12.39 -0.21
N SER A 8 -2.94 -12.96 -1.39
CA SER A 8 -1.88 -13.43 -2.29
C SER A 8 -1.86 -12.54 -3.52
N ILE A 9 -0.67 -12.05 -3.89
CA ILE A 9 -0.46 -11.18 -5.04
C ILE A 9 0.61 -11.78 -5.94
N ARG A 10 0.51 -11.54 -7.25
CA ARG A 10 1.57 -11.84 -8.21
C ARG A 10 2.31 -10.55 -8.52
N LEU A 11 3.63 -10.63 -8.58
CA LEU A 11 4.52 -9.53 -8.93
C LEU A 11 5.36 -9.97 -10.12
N ASP A 12 5.78 -9.02 -10.94
CA ASP A 12 6.75 -9.28 -12.00
C ASP A 12 8.13 -9.61 -11.41
N GLU A 13 8.97 -10.25 -12.22
CA GLU A 13 10.30 -10.73 -11.81
C GLU A 13 11.19 -9.60 -11.29
N ARG A 14 11.17 -8.43 -11.95
CA ARG A 14 11.98 -7.28 -11.55
C ARG A 14 11.56 -6.79 -10.16
N SER A 15 10.25 -6.67 -9.91
CA SER A 15 9.73 -6.30 -8.59
C SER A 15 10.17 -7.28 -7.50
N VAL A 16 10.12 -8.58 -7.78
CA VAL A 16 10.59 -9.62 -6.83
C VAL A 16 12.10 -9.49 -6.56
N MET A 17 12.91 -9.26 -7.59
CA MET A 17 14.35 -9.08 -7.46
C MET A 17 14.69 -7.90 -6.55
N LEU A 18 14.08 -6.73 -6.79
CA LEU A 18 14.30 -5.52 -5.99
C LEU A 18 13.85 -5.70 -4.53
N LEU A 19 12.72 -6.38 -4.30
CA LEU A 19 12.25 -6.70 -2.95
C LEU A 19 13.21 -7.63 -2.21
N ASN A 20 13.83 -8.59 -2.91
CA ASN A 20 14.83 -9.49 -2.32
C ASN A 20 16.12 -8.76 -1.96
N GLU A 21 16.58 -7.84 -2.82
CA GLU A 21 17.74 -6.98 -2.50
C GLU A 21 17.47 -6.12 -1.28
N LEU A 22 16.31 -5.45 -1.24
CA LEU A 22 15.91 -4.62 -0.11
C LEU A 22 15.78 -5.44 1.19
N SER A 23 15.25 -6.65 1.10
CA SER A 23 15.18 -7.58 2.24
C SER A 23 16.56 -7.91 2.81
N LYS A 24 17.56 -8.12 1.95
CA LYS A 24 18.95 -8.38 2.37
C LYS A 24 19.58 -7.15 3.03
N ILE A 25 19.42 -5.96 2.42
CA ILE A 25 19.99 -4.70 2.93
C ILE A 25 19.42 -4.35 4.30
N THR A 26 18.12 -4.55 4.49
CA THR A 26 17.40 -4.16 5.71
C THR A 26 17.30 -5.26 6.76
N HIS A 27 17.83 -6.46 6.47
CA HIS A 27 17.67 -7.66 7.29
C HIS A 27 16.21 -7.93 7.71
N THR A 28 15.26 -7.56 6.85
CA THR A 28 13.83 -7.57 7.15
C THR A 28 13.11 -8.45 6.12
N SER A 29 12.14 -9.26 6.56
CA SER A 29 11.41 -10.13 5.64
C SER A 29 10.66 -9.34 4.56
N THR A 30 10.65 -9.83 3.33
CA THR A 30 9.90 -9.26 2.20
C THR A 30 8.43 -9.00 2.56
N SER A 31 7.81 -9.88 3.37
CA SER A 31 6.42 -9.70 3.79
C SER A 31 6.21 -8.48 4.71
N ILE A 32 7.17 -8.16 5.57
CA ILE A 32 7.13 -6.98 6.44
C ILE A 32 7.31 -5.73 5.59
N ILE A 33 8.27 -5.75 4.65
CA ILE A 33 8.52 -4.65 3.72
C ILE A 33 7.26 -4.33 2.91
N ILE A 34 6.67 -5.33 2.25
CA ILE A 34 5.43 -5.15 1.46
C ILE A 34 4.30 -4.59 2.33
N ARG A 35 4.12 -5.09 3.56
CA ARG A 35 3.10 -4.54 4.47
C ARG A 35 3.35 -3.08 4.83
N GLY A 36 4.60 -2.69 5.09
CA GLY A 36 4.95 -1.30 5.36
C GLY A 36 4.69 -0.39 4.16
N MET A 37 5.03 -0.84 2.95
CA MET A 37 4.76 -0.11 1.72
C MET A 37 3.26 0.04 1.49
N VAL A 38 2.48 -1.04 1.63
CA VAL A 38 1.02 -1.01 1.47
C VAL A 38 0.37 -0.08 2.50
N ASN A 39 0.75 -0.16 3.77
CA ASN A 39 0.20 0.71 4.80
C ASN A 39 0.48 2.18 4.51
N ARG A 40 1.72 2.52 4.15
CA ARG A 40 2.09 3.89 3.77
C ARG A 40 1.25 4.38 2.59
N SER A 41 1.12 3.59 1.53
CA SER A 41 0.30 3.97 0.37
C SER A 41 -1.18 4.10 0.73
N LEU A 42 -1.72 3.28 1.64
CA LEU A 42 -3.10 3.42 2.11
C LEU A 42 -3.30 4.71 2.91
N GLU A 43 -2.38 5.03 3.82
CA GLU A 43 -2.39 6.29 4.61
C GLU A 43 -2.33 7.52 3.70
N GLU A 44 -1.56 7.45 2.61
CA GLU A 44 -1.52 8.52 1.60
C GLU A 44 -2.86 8.70 0.87
N LEU A 45 -3.62 7.61 0.67
CA LEU A 45 -4.89 7.59 -0.06
C LEU A 45 -6.12 7.96 0.80
N ILE A 46 -5.99 7.90 2.13
CA ILE A 46 -7.07 8.27 3.07
C ILE A 46 -6.81 9.64 3.71
N ASP A 47 -7.86 10.37 4.02
CA ASP A 47 -7.80 11.58 4.84
C ASP A 47 -7.72 11.26 6.34
N GLU A 48 -7.57 12.28 7.18
CA GLU A 48 -7.48 12.14 8.64
C GLU A 48 -8.76 11.54 9.26
N SER A 49 -9.89 11.60 8.55
CA SER A 49 -11.17 11.02 8.96
C SER A 49 -11.37 9.59 8.43
N GLY A 50 -10.40 9.04 7.69
CA GLY A 50 -10.44 7.70 7.13
C GLY A 50 -11.22 7.58 5.81
N ASN A 51 -11.56 8.69 5.15
CA ASN A 51 -12.21 8.67 3.84
C ASN A 51 -11.20 8.63 2.70
N TRP A 52 -11.57 8.02 1.58
CA TRP A 52 -10.76 8.03 0.36
C TRP A 52 -10.68 9.43 -0.25
N LYS A 53 -9.47 9.96 -0.42
CA LYS A 53 -9.21 11.25 -1.09
C LYS A 53 -9.69 11.29 -2.55
N ILE A 54 -9.87 10.12 -3.16
CA ILE A 54 -10.28 9.95 -4.57
C ILE A 54 -11.71 10.48 -4.85
N GLN A 55 -12.57 10.63 -3.82
CA GLN A 55 -13.95 11.08 -4.03
C GLN A 55 -14.08 12.57 -4.37
N ASN A 56 -13.08 13.41 -4.06
CA ASN A 56 -13.22 14.87 -4.19
C ASN A 56 -13.01 15.42 -5.61
N GLU A 57 -12.27 14.72 -6.48
CA GLU A 57 -11.98 15.24 -7.84
C GLU A 57 -13.20 15.22 -8.78
N ARG A 58 -14.23 14.42 -8.47
CA ARG A 58 -15.46 14.35 -9.28
C ARG A 58 -16.58 15.26 -8.79
N THR A 59 -16.52 15.76 -7.56
CA THR A 59 -17.56 16.60 -6.96
C THR A 59 -17.30 18.10 -7.10
N GLU A 60 -16.06 18.54 -7.30
CA GLU A 60 -15.74 19.98 -7.40
C GLU A 60 -15.85 20.57 -8.81
N LYS A 61 -15.88 19.76 -9.88
CA LYS A 61 -16.18 20.24 -11.25
C LYS A 61 -17.68 20.39 -11.56
N GLY A 62 -18.54 20.26 -10.54
CA GLY A 62 -19.99 20.25 -10.65
C GLY A 62 -20.72 21.29 -9.80
N LYS A 63 -20.10 22.43 -9.52
CA LYS A 63 -20.78 23.66 -9.10
C LYS A 63 -20.23 24.74 -10.05
N GLY A 64 -20.95 25.07 -11.12
CA GLY A 64 -22.16 25.87 -11.06
C GLY A 64 -21.73 27.32 -11.26
#